data_AF-A0A956KAB1-F1
#
_entry.id   AF-A0A956KAB1-F1
#
_cell.length_a   1.000
_cell.length_b   1.000
_cell.length_c   1.000
_cell.angle_alpha   90.00
_cell.angle_beta   90.00
_cell.angle_gamma   90.00
#
_symmetry.space_group_name_H-M   'P 1'
#
loop_
_entity.id
_entity.type
_entity.pdbx_description
1 polymer ?
#
loop_
_entity_poly.entity_id
_entity_poly.type
_entity_poly.pdbx_seq_one_letter_code
_entity_poly.pdbx_strand_id
1 'polypeptide(L)'
;KSKSPEQILADARKASAQGNNAKAYKLAKSSYNQSKSADALNLMGVAACKMKDADKARAAHQKMKSEAKPILEKLCKRLGVIL
;
A
#
# COMPACT_ATOMS: atom_id res chain seq x y z
N LYS A 1 -21.30 -13.47 -3.36
CA LYS A 1 -21.20 -12.01 -3.64
C LYS A 1 -19.74 -11.59 -3.46
N SER A 2 -19.06 -11.20 -4.52
CA SER A 2 -17.68 -10.69 -4.45
C SER A 2 -17.69 -9.29 -3.83
N LYS A 3 -16.73 -8.97 -2.95
CA LYS A 3 -16.61 -7.62 -2.36
C LYS A 3 -16.19 -6.61 -3.43
N SER A 4 -16.71 -5.39 -3.34
CA SER A 4 -16.29 -4.29 -4.21
C SER A 4 -14.84 -3.86 -3.92
N PRO A 5 -14.13 -3.22 -4.86
CA PRO A 5 -12.77 -2.75 -4.64
C PRO A 5 -12.67 -1.76 -3.46
N GLU A 6 -13.68 -0.94 -3.22
CA GLU A 6 -13.75 0.00 -2.10
C GLU A 6 -13.89 -0.74 -0.76
N GLN A 7 -14.73 -1.78 -0.71
CA GLN A 7 -14.87 -2.65 0.47
C GLN A 7 -13.56 -3.38 0.78
N ILE A 8 -12.88 -3.88 -0.25
CA ILE A 8 -11.57 -4.53 -0.11
C ILE A 8 -10.53 -3.52 0.41
N LEU A 9 -10.54 -2.28 -0.07
CA LEU A 9 -9.63 -1.23 0.40
C LEU A 9 -9.94 -0.82 1.85
N ALA A 10 -11.21 -0.76 2.25
CA ALA A 10 -11.59 -0.53 3.64
C ALA A 10 -11.05 -1.65 4.55
N ASP A 11 -11.18 -2.90 4.15
CA ASP A 11 -10.61 -4.05 4.88
C ASP A 11 -9.08 -4.00 4.93
N ALA A 12 -8.43 -3.55 3.86
CA ALA A 12 -6.99 -3.35 3.82
C ALA A 12 -6.54 -2.30 4.86
N ARG A 13 -7.26 -1.18 4.95
CA ARG A 13 -6.99 -0.12 5.94
C ARG A 13 -7.15 -0.64 7.36
N LYS A 14 -8.22 -1.39 7.65
CA LYS A 14 -8.44 -2.05 8.94
C LYS A 14 -7.29 -3.00 9.29
N ALA A 15 -6.86 -3.84 8.34
CA ALA A 15 -5.74 -4.75 8.56
C ALA A 15 -4.44 -4.01 8.86
N SER A 16 -4.14 -2.90 8.17
CA SER A 16 -2.97 -2.05 8.47
C SER A 16 -3.06 -1.42 9.85
N ALA A 17 -4.25 -0.97 10.28
CA ALA A 17 -4.46 -0.40 11.61
C ALA A 17 -4.24 -1.45 12.73
N GLN A 18 -4.59 -2.71 12.46
CA GLN A 18 -4.34 -3.85 13.34
C GLN A 18 -2.87 -4.34 13.31
N GLY A 19 -1.98 -3.65 12.61
CA GLY A 19 -0.58 -4.06 12.45
C GLY A 19 -0.36 -5.23 11.49
N ASN A 20 -1.42 -5.79 10.89
CA ASN A 20 -1.32 -6.87 9.91
C ASN A 20 -1.03 -6.32 8.51
N ASN A 21 0.20 -5.84 8.33
CA ASN A 21 0.65 -5.19 7.10
C ASN A 21 0.66 -6.15 5.89
N ALA A 22 0.94 -7.44 6.11
CA ALA A 22 0.91 -8.45 5.04
C ALA A 22 -0.51 -8.63 4.47
N LYS A 23 -1.53 -8.71 5.35
CA LYS A 23 -2.94 -8.77 4.93
C LYS A 23 -3.37 -7.46 4.29
N ALA A 24 -2.97 -6.33 4.86
CA ALA A 24 -3.24 -5.01 4.30
C ALA A 24 -2.72 -4.89 2.86
N TYR A 25 -1.47 -5.28 2.60
CA TYR A 25 -0.87 -5.27 1.28
C TYR A 25 -1.64 -6.15 0.29
N LYS A 26 -1.97 -7.39 0.66
CA LYS A 26 -2.72 -8.33 -0.21
C LYS A 26 -4.10 -7.76 -0.60
N LEU A 27 -4.83 -7.23 0.38
CA LEU A 27 -6.14 -6.62 0.15
C LEU A 27 -6.02 -5.37 -0.72
N ALA A 28 -5.09 -4.46 -0.40
CA ALA A 28 -4.86 -3.26 -1.19
C ALA A 28 -4.47 -3.58 -2.64
N LYS A 29 -3.61 -4.58 -2.86
CA LYS A 29 -3.27 -5.07 -4.20
C LYS A 29 -4.48 -5.63 -4.95
N SER A 30 -5.34 -6.38 -4.27
CA SER A 30 -6.58 -6.89 -4.87
C SER A 30 -7.52 -5.75 -5.30
N SER A 31 -7.71 -4.75 -4.43
CA SER A 31 -8.48 -3.54 -4.76
C SER A 31 -7.88 -2.77 -5.94
N TYR A 32 -6.56 -2.54 -5.92
CA TYR A 32 -5.84 -1.86 -7.00
C TYR A 32 -5.95 -2.60 -8.33
N ASN A 33 -5.90 -3.93 -8.33
CA ASN A 33 -6.05 -4.71 -9.56
C ASN A 33 -7.43 -4.55 -10.21
N GLN A 34 -8.46 -4.29 -9.42
CA GLN A 34 -9.83 -4.10 -9.89
C GLN A 34 -10.12 -2.66 -10.34
N SER A 35 -9.72 -1.65 -9.55
CA SER A 35 -10.10 -0.25 -9.80
C SER A 35 -8.94 0.68 -10.17
N LYS A 36 -7.69 0.21 -10.09
CA LYS A 36 -6.47 1.03 -10.26
C LYS A 36 -6.44 2.26 -9.36
N SER A 37 -7.12 2.21 -8.21
CA SER A 37 -7.22 3.32 -7.27
C SER A 37 -5.85 3.78 -6.74
N ALA A 38 -5.60 5.10 -6.80
CA ALA A 38 -4.41 5.71 -6.22
C ALA A 38 -4.30 5.45 -4.70
N ASP A 39 -5.43 5.43 -3.98
CA ASP A 39 -5.46 5.14 -2.55
C ASP A 39 -5.05 3.70 -2.24
N ALA A 40 -5.48 2.76 -3.08
CA ALA A 40 -5.07 1.37 -2.96
C ALA A 40 -3.58 1.21 -3.20
N LEU A 41 -3.04 1.89 -4.21
CA LEU A 41 -1.60 1.90 -4.48
C LEU A 41 -0.81 2.55 -3.33
N ASN A 42 -1.30 3.65 -2.77
CA ASN A 42 -0.68 4.31 -1.62
C ASN A 42 -0.62 3.35 -0.42
N LEU A 43 -1.73 2.68 -0.11
CA LEU A 43 -1.78 1.72 0.98
C LEU A 43 -0.88 0.50 0.75
N MET A 44 -0.72 0.04 -0.50
CA MET A 44 0.27 -0.99 -0.84
C MET A 44 1.68 -0.52 -0.50
N GLY A 45 2.06 0.71 -0.88
CA GLY A 45 3.36 1.28 -0.54
C GLY A 45 3.56 1.38 0.97
N VAL A 46 2.60 1.98 1.68
CA VAL A 46 2.63 2.16 3.14
C VAL A 46 2.79 0.81 3.86
N ALA A 47 1.99 -0.19 3.46
CA ALA A 47 2.07 -1.52 4.03
C ALA A 47 3.43 -2.18 3.76
N ALA A 48 3.98 -2.04 2.55
CA ALA A 48 5.30 -2.55 2.21
C ALA A 48 6.42 -1.88 3.03
N CYS A 49 6.37 -0.55 3.21
CA CYS A 49 7.30 0.17 4.09
C CYS A 49 7.25 -0.39 5.53
N LYS A 50 6.04 -0.60 6.07
CA LYS A 50 5.85 -1.16 7.42
C LYS A 50 6.29 -2.62 7.54
N MET A 51 6.27 -3.38 6.45
CA MET A 51 6.81 -4.73 6.38
C MET A 51 8.34 -4.77 6.23
N LYS A 52 9.00 -3.62 6.14
CA LYS A 52 10.42 -3.50 5.78
C LYS A 52 10.76 -4.15 4.43
N ASP A 53 9.80 -4.18 3.52
CA ASP A 53 9.95 -4.81 2.21
C ASP A 53 10.23 -3.73 1.16
N ALA A 54 11.53 -3.48 0.93
CA ALA A 54 11.98 -2.46 0.00
C ALA A 54 11.54 -2.75 -1.44
N ASP A 55 11.54 -4.01 -1.87
CA ASP A 55 11.14 -4.38 -3.23
C ASP A 55 9.67 -4.07 -3.50
N LYS A 56 8.79 -4.48 -2.60
CA LYS A 56 7.35 -4.18 -2.73
C LYS A 56 7.08 -2.69 -2.63
N ALA A 57 7.81 -1.97 -1.79
CA ALA A 57 7.64 -0.55 -1.61
C ALA A 57 8.13 0.23 -2.85
N ARG A 58 9.27 -0.15 -3.43
CA ARG A 58 9.79 0.38 -4.70
C ARG A 58 8.85 0.11 -5.86
N ALA A 59 8.30 -1.10 -5.95
CA ALA A 59 7.35 -1.45 -6.99
C ALA A 59 6.04 -0.64 -6.93
N ALA A 60 5.61 -0.24 -5.72
CA ALA A 60 4.49 0.67 -5.54
C ALA A 60 4.90 2.11 -5.89
N HIS A 61 6.05 2.56 -5.39
CA HIS A 61 6.62 3.88 -5.63
C HIS A 61 6.74 4.23 -7.12
N GLN A 62 7.26 3.30 -7.93
CA GLN A 62 7.40 3.48 -9.38
C GLN A 62 6.06 3.70 -10.09
N LYS A 63 4.96 3.11 -9.57
CA LYS A 63 3.61 3.24 -10.15
C LYS A 63 2.87 4.47 -9.64
N MET A 64 3.34 5.11 -8.57
CA MET A 64 2.69 6.28 -8.00
C MET A 64 2.92 7.52 -8.87
N LYS A 65 1.98 8.46 -8.79
CA LYS A 65 2.16 9.80 -9.33
C LYS A 65 3.28 10.52 -8.57
N SER A 66 3.97 11.44 -9.25
CA SER A 66 5.12 12.17 -8.72
C SER A 66 4.83 12.89 -7.39
N GLU A 67 3.60 13.33 -7.16
CA GLU A 67 3.20 14.02 -5.92
C GLU A 67 3.12 13.07 -4.70
N ALA A 68 2.77 11.80 -4.91
CA ALA A 68 2.64 10.81 -3.84
C ALA A 68 3.96 10.11 -3.48
N LYS A 69 4.91 10.08 -4.43
CA LYS A 69 6.25 9.54 -4.29
C LYS A 69 7.01 10.04 -3.04
N PRO A 70 7.20 11.36 -2.84
CA PRO A 70 7.98 11.88 -1.71
C PRO A 70 7.33 11.59 -0.35
N ILE A 71 6.00 11.45 -0.31
CA ILE A 71 5.28 11.10 0.92
C ILE A 71 5.61 9.66 1.32
N LEU A 72 5.60 8.74 0.35
CA LEU A 72 5.96 7.35 0.58
C LEU A 72 7.44 7.20 0.96
N GLU A 73 8.35 7.88 0.25
CA GLU A 73 9.78 7.89 0.55
C GLU A 73 10.06 8.33 1.98
N LYS A 74 9.48 9.45 2.44
CA LYS A 74 9.62 9.93 3.82
C LYS A 74 9.10 8.92 4.83
N LEU A 75 8.00 8.23 4.54
CA LEU A 75 7.48 7.19 5.43
C LEU A 75 8.40 5.97 5.49
N CYS A 76 8.78 5.44 4.33
CA CYS A 76 9.70 4.30 4.21
C CYS A 76 11.03 4.59 4.93
N LYS A 77 11.62 5.78 4.71
CA LYS A 77 12.87 6.20 5.35
C LYS A 77 12.76 6.20 6.88
N ARG A 78 11.65 6.71 7.45
CA ARG A 78 11.40 6.66 8.91
C ARG A 78 11.30 5.24 9.47
N LEU A 79 10.92 4.28 8.63
CA LEU A 79 10.81 2.86 8.99
C LEU A 79 12.09 2.07 8.70
N GLY A 80 13.14 2.74 8.20
CA GLY A 80 14.43 2.13 7.84
C GLY A 80 14.43 1.45 6.46
N VAL A 81 13.47 1.80 5.59
CA VAL A 81 13.38 1.29 4.21
C VAL A 81 13.82 2.37 3.24
N ILE A 82 14.73 2.05 2.33
CA ILE A 82 15.19 2.94 1.26
C ILE A 82 14.52 2.52 -0.05
N LEU A 83 13.90 3.49 -0.73
CA LEU A 83 13.23 3.33 -2.02
C LEU A 83 14.15 3.71 -3.18
#